data_AF-A0AA41YLV8-F1
#
_entry.id   AF-A0AA41YLV8-F1
#
_cell.length_a   1.000
_cell.length_b   1.000
_cell.length_c   1.000
_cell.angle_alpha   90.00
_cell.angle_beta   90.00
_cell.angle_gamma   90.00
#
_symmetry.space_group_name_H-M   'P 1'
#
loop_
_entity.id
_entity.type
_entity.pdbx_description
1 polymer ?
#
loop_
_entity_poly.entity_id
_entity_poly.type
_entity_poly.pdbx_seq_one_letter_code
_entity_poly.pdbx_strand_id
1 'polypeptide(L)'
;MEDDTQQGPESLLPYDEWTEEALRHVMVRALEYAAANGLPGEHHFYVTFRTDHPGVSIPARLKAQYPQEMTIVLQHQFWDLMVDEAAGLMNVGLSFGGVPSTLRIPLKAITAFADPYVRHGMRFRSDLGPTAANAAPEAPPAPEPEAEPEAPPPQEPQAEAPQPETPQVVSLDAFRRRTPPKE
;
A
#
# COMPACT_ATOMS: atom_id res chain seq x y z
N MET A 1 33.79 -10.55 -16.32
CA MET A 1 33.22 -10.99 -15.03
C MET A 1 31.73 -11.01 -15.23
N GLU A 2 31.19 -12.20 -15.50
CA GLU A 2 29.75 -12.43 -15.57
C GLU A 2 29.24 -12.55 -14.13
N ASP A 3 28.27 -11.72 -13.77
CA ASP A 3 27.58 -11.74 -12.50
C ASP A 3 26.67 -12.98 -12.49
N ASP A 4 27.18 -14.05 -11.89
CA ASP A 4 26.49 -15.31 -11.65
C ASP A 4 25.43 -15.05 -10.58
N THR A 5 24.22 -14.65 -11.02
CA THR A 5 23.07 -14.49 -10.12
C THR A 5 22.69 -15.85 -9.59
N GLN A 6 23.28 -16.24 -8.46
CA GLN A 6 22.91 -17.44 -7.69
C GLN A 6 21.45 -17.31 -7.24
N GLN A 7 20.54 -17.82 -8.06
CA GLN A 7 19.17 -18.08 -7.66
C GLN A 7 19.22 -19.15 -6.56
N GLY A 8 18.82 -18.77 -5.34
CA GLY A 8 18.67 -19.70 -4.23
C GLY A 8 17.66 -20.80 -4.55
N PRO A 9 17.56 -21.86 -3.71
CA PRO A 9 16.62 -22.94 -3.95
C PRO A 9 15.18 -22.40 -4.03
N GLU A 10 14.43 -22.84 -5.04
CA GLU A 10 13.01 -22.51 -5.19
C GLU A 10 12.22 -23.03 -3.98
N SER A 11 11.40 -22.18 -3.38
CA SER A 11 10.57 -22.56 -2.23
C SER A 11 9.40 -23.42 -2.70
N LEU A 12 9.25 -24.61 -2.12
CA LEU A 12 8.08 -25.47 -2.31
C LEU A 12 6.84 -24.99 -1.53
N LEU A 13 7.00 -24.00 -0.65
CA LEU A 13 5.93 -23.39 0.12
C LEU A 13 5.50 -22.06 -0.53
N PRO A 14 4.19 -21.76 -0.63
CA PRO A 14 3.66 -20.58 -1.30
C PRO A 14 3.74 -19.33 -0.41
N TYR A 15 4.94 -19.02 0.11
CA TYR A 15 5.15 -17.89 1.01
C TYR A 15 4.72 -16.55 0.40
N ASP A 16 4.88 -16.37 -0.91
CA ASP A 16 4.48 -15.14 -1.58
C ASP A 16 2.96 -14.94 -1.53
N GLU A 17 2.19 -16.01 -1.71
CA GLU A 17 0.72 -15.97 -1.62
C GLU A 17 0.27 -15.68 -0.19
N TRP A 18 0.84 -16.36 0.80
CA TRP A 18 0.53 -16.11 2.22
C TRP A 18 0.91 -14.71 2.67
N THR A 19 2.06 -14.20 2.20
CA THR A 19 2.51 -12.83 2.51
C THR A 19 1.57 -11.80 1.91
N GLU A 20 1.16 -11.99 0.66
CA GLU A 20 0.21 -11.10 0.00
C GLU A 20 -1.16 -11.11 0.69
N GLU A 21 -1.66 -12.29 1.08
CA GLU A 21 -2.90 -12.43 1.83
C GLU A 21 -2.83 -11.70 3.18
N ALA A 22 -1.72 -11.86 3.91
CA ALA A 22 -1.48 -11.14 5.15
C ALA A 22 -1.43 -9.61 4.95
N LEU A 23 -0.78 -9.12 3.89
CA LEU A 23 -0.75 -7.70 3.55
C LEU A 23 -2.15 -7.17 3.18
N ARG A 24 -2.97 -7.98 2.49
CA ARG A 24 -4.35 -7.61 2.19
C ARG A 24 -5.16 -7.42 3.48
N HIS A 25 -4.93 -8.25 4.50
CA HIS A 25 -5.58 -8.08 5.80
C HIS A 25 -5.16 -6.79 6.50
N VAL A 26 -3.91 -6.32 6.33
CA VAL A 26 -3.48 -5.01 6.86
C VAL A 26 -4.30 -3.88 6.25
N MET A 27 -4.48 -3.90 4.92
CA MET A 27 -5.34 -2.95 4.21
C MET A 27 -6.79 -2.99 4.73
N VAL A 28 -7.37 -4.19 4.88
CA VAL A 28 -8.75 -4.35 5.37
C VAL A 28 -8.92 -3.70 6.74
N ARG A 29 -8.00 -3.99 7.67
CA ARG A 29 -8.02 -3.38 9.01
C ARG A 29 -7.90 -1.86 8.99
N ALA A 30 -7.08 -1.30 8.09
CA ALA A 30 -6.97 0.15 7.93
C ALA A 30 -8.29 0.77 7.44
N LEU A 31 -8.94 0.16 6.46
CA LEU A 31 -10.24 0.60 5.94
C LEU A 31 -11.36 0.45 6.99
N GLU A 32 -11.38 -0.63 7.76
CA GLU A 32 -12.33 -0.82 8.88
C GLU A 32 -12.14 0.21 9.98
N TYR A 33 -10.89 0.51 10.34
CA TYR A 33 -10.60 1.56 11.30
C TYR A 33 -11.13 2.91 10.82
N ALA A 34 -10.89 3.25 9.55
CA ALA A 34 -11.38 4.49 8.94
C ALA A 34 -12.91 4.53 8.83
N ALA A 35 -13.56 3.38 8.58
CA ALA A 35 -15.02 3.27 8.58
C ALA A 35 -15.63 3.58 9.96
N ALA A 36 -15.00 3.07 11.02
CA ALA A 36 -15.51 3.21 12.38
C ALA A 36 -15.15 4.55 13.05
N ASN A 37 -13.95 5.08 12.78
CA ASN A 37 -13.39 6.23 13.52
C ASN A 37 -13.15 7.46 12.64
N GLY A 38 -13.30 7.34 11.33
CA GLY A 38 -12.73 8.29 10.38
C GLY A 38 -11.22 8.14 10.24
N LEU A 39 -10.61 8.99 9.41
CA LEU A 39 -9.17 9.02 9.22
C LEU A 39 -8.51 9.90 10.30
N PRO A 40 -7.56 9.37 11.08
CA PRO A 40 -6.87 10.16 12.10
C PRO A 40 -5.85 11.11 11.45
N GLY A 41 -5.66 12.30 12.02
CA GLY A 41 -4.65 13.26 11.54
C GLY A 41 -4.77 13.56 10.04
N GLU A 42 -3.64 13.49 9.34
CA GLU A 42 -3.54 13.75 7.88
C GLU A 42 -3.50 12.47 7.04
N HIS A 43 -3.84 11.32 7.65
CA HIS A 43 -3.91 10.05 6.96
C HIS A 43 -4.96 10.10 5.85
N HIS A 44 -4.62 9.55 4.69
CA HIS A 44 -5.53 9.41 3.57
C HIS A 44 -5.11 8.25 2.68
N PHE A 45 -6.08 7.58 2.08
CA PHE A 45 -5.83 6.33 1.37
C PHE A 45 -6.05 6.48 -0.13
N TYR A 46 -5.08 6.01 -0.90
CA TYR A 46 -5.21 5.76 -2.32
C TYR A 46 -5.55 4.27 -2.48
N VAL A 47 -6.73 3.99 -3.03
CA VAL A 47 -7.20 2.62 -3.27
C VAL A 47 -7.39 2.43 -4.77
N THR A 48 -6.56 1.57 -5.35
CA THR A 48 -6.60 1.23 -6.78
C THR A 48 -7.23 -0.14 -6.95
N PHE A 49 -8.21 -0.26 -7.85
CA PHE A 49 -8.93 -1.51 -8.09
C PHE A 49 -9.29 -1.71 -9.57
N ARG A 50 -9.49 -2.97 -9.94
CA ARG A 50 -9.95 -3.39 -11.28
C ARG A 50 -11.42 -3.10 -11.47
N THR A 51 -11.78 -2.22 -12.39
CA THR A 51 -13.20 -1.85 -12.65
C THR A 51 -13.96 -2.90 -13.47
N ASP A 52 -13.22 -3.79 -14.11
CA ASP A 52 -13.72 -4.94 -14.86
C ASP A 52 -13.84 -6.22 -14.01
N HIS A 53 -13.41 -6.19 -12.75
CA HIS A 53 -13.53 -7.34 -11.86
C HIS A 53 -14.99 -7.70 -11.54
N PRO A 54 -15.36 -8.99 -11.58
CA PRO A 54 -16.71 -9.44 -11.23
C PRO A 54 -17.14 -8.93 -9.84
N GLY A 55 -18.34 -8.40 -9.73
CA GLY A 55 -18.86 -7.87 -8.47
C GLY A 55 -18.50 -6.41 -8.17
N VAL A 56 -17.61 -5.78 -8.95
CA VAL A 56 -17.46 -4.33 -8.92
C VAL A 56 -18.68 -3.66 -9.52
N SER A 57 -19.29 -2.76 -8.76
CA SER A 57 -20.43 -1.96 -9.19
C SER A 57 -20.10 -0.48 -8.99
N ILE A 58 -19.94 0.22 -10.11
CA ILE A 58 -19.69 1.66 -10.20
C ILE A 58 -20.60 2.27 -11.27
N PRO A 59 -20.90 3.59 -11.21
CA PRO A 59 -21.64 4.27 -12.26
C PRO A 59 -21.10 4.01 -13.67
N ALA A 60 -21.99 3.81 -14.64
CA ALA A 60 -21.63 3.50 -16.02
C ALA A 60 -20.67 4.53 -16.64
N ARG A 61 -20.82 5.82 -16.31
CA ARG A 61 -19.92 6.89 -16.75
C ARG A 61 -18.48 6.66 -16.29
N LEU A 62 -18.28 6.21 -15.05
CA LEU A 62 -16.95 5.96 -14.49
C LEU A 62 -16.36 4.69 -15.10
N LYS A 63 -17.18 3.65 -15.30
CA LYS A 63 -16.74 2.43 -15.98
C LYS A 63 -16.32 2.66 -17.43
N ALA A 64 -17.00 3.57 -18.14
CA ALA A 64 -16.63 3.94 -19.50
C ALA A 64 -15.32 4.74 -19.54
N GLN A 65 -15.10 5.63 -18.57
CA GLN A 65 -13.89 6.46 -18.48
C GLN A 65 -12.67 5.67 -17.97
N TYR A 66 -12.90 4.73 -17.06
CA TYR A 66 -11.89 3.89 -16.42
C TYR A 66 -12.27 2.41 -16.63
N PRO A 67 -12.04 1.85 -17.82
CA PRO A 67 -12.56 0.53 -18.21
C PRO A 67 -11.81 -0.67 -17.63
N GLN A 68 -10.61 -0.45 -17.08
CA GLN A 68 -9.75 -1.52 -16.57
C GLN A 68 -9.40 -1.30 -15.10
N GLU A 69 -9.03 -0.09 -14.74
CA GLU A 69 -8.49 0.21 -13.41
C GLU A 69 -8.84 1.63 -13.02
N MET A 70 -9.12 1.84 -11.74
CA MET A 70 -9.48 3.14 -11.18
C MET A 70 -8.87 3.28 -9.79
N THR A 71 -8.31 4.47 -9.51
CA THR A 71 -7.84 4.85 -8.17
C THR A 71 -8.81 5.85 -7.56
N ILE A 72 -9.22 5.60 -6.33
CA ILE A 72 -10.01 6.52 -5.50
C ILE A 72 -9.17 7.00 -4.32
N VAL A 73 -9.47 8.21 -3.85
CA VAL A 73 -8.83 8.82 -2.67
C VAL A 73 -9.85 8.94 -1.54
N LEU A 74 -9.55 8.34 -0.40
CA LEU A 74 -10.32 8.47 0.84
C LEU A 74 -9.59 9.47 1.74
N GLN A 75 -10.09 10.70 1.81
CA GLN A 75 -9.53 11.78 2.61
C GLN A 75 -10.66 12.57 3.30
N HIS A 76 -11.08 13.71 2.71
CA HIS A 76 -12.03 14.62 3.36
C HIS A 76 -13.50 14.38 2.97
N GLN A 77 -13.75 13.89 1.75
CA GLN A 77 -15.10 13.84 1.17
C GLN A 77 -15.48 12.43 0.74
N PHE A 78 -15.69 11.57 1.74
CA PHE A 78 -16.32 10.27 1.56
C PHE A 78 -17.36 10.05 2.66
N TRP A 79 -18.31 9.16 2.41
CA TRP A 79 -19.35 8.80 3.37
C TRP A 79 -19.74 7.33 3.19
N ASP A 80 -20.49 6.80 4.15
CA ASP A 80 -20.98 5.40 4.14
C ASP A 80 -19.88 4.38 3.81
N LEU A 81 -18.64 4.63 4.29
CA LEU A 81 -17.56 3.65 4.18
C LEU A 81 -17.93 2.46 5.06
N MET A 82 -18.08 1.30 4.42
CA MET A 82 -18.37 0.03 5.08
C MET A 82 -17.45 -1.02 4.50
N VAL A 83 -16.85 -1.82 5.37
CA VAL A 83 -16.04 -2.98 4.99
C VAL A 83 -16.70 -4.20 5.61
N ASP A 84 -16.97 -5.21 4.79
CA ASP A 84 -17.46 -6.51 5.19
C ASP A 84 -16.41 -7.54 4.80
N GLU A 85 -15.52 -7.87 5.74
CA GLU A 85 -14.45 -8.86 5.54
C GLU A 85 -15.04 -10.24 5.19
N ALA A 86 -16.13 -10.64 5.85
CA ALA A 86 -16.76 -11.94 5.64
C ALA A 86 -17.39 -12.07 4.24
N ALA A 87 -18.03 -11.02 3.75
CA ALA A 87 -18.55 -10.97 2.38
C ALA A 87 -17.48 -10.60 1.33
N GLY A 88 -16.29 -10.18 1.77
CA GLY A 88 -15.19 -9.78 0.90
C GLY A 88 -15.46 -8.49 0.13
N LEU A 89 -16.20 -7.54 0.69
CA LEU A 89 -16.71 -6.35 0.00
C LEU A 89 -16.43 -5.07 0.79
N MET A 90 -16.17 -3.98 0.08
CA MET A 90 -16.27 -2.62 0.62
C MET A 90 -17.29 -1.80 -0.15
N ASN A 91 -17.96 -0.90 0.54
CA ASN A 91 -18.85 0.11 -0.04
C ASN A 91 -18.36 1.49 0.39
N VAL A 92 -18.44 2.47 -0.49
CA VAL A 92 -18.10 3.85 -0.17
C VAL A 92 -18.85 4.83 -1.07
N GLY A 93 -19.31 5.94 -0.50
CA GLY A 93 -19.83 7.09 -1.23
C GLY A 93 -18.74 8.13 -1.48
N LEU A 94 -18.61 8.56 -2.73
CA LEU A 94 -17.67 9.59 -3.19
C LEU A 94 -18.35 10.55 -4.16
N SER A 95 -17.77 11.73 -4.37
CA SER A 95 -18.23 12.69 -5.38
C SER A 95 -17.26 12.77 -6.55
N PHE A 96 -17.76 12.59 -7.78
CA PHE A 96 -16.95 12.70 -8.99
C PHE A 96 -17.49 13.81 -9.88
N GLY A 97 -16.77 14.92 -9.97
CA GLY A 97 -17.22 16.11 -10.70
C GLY A 97 -18.47 16.74 -10.08
N GLY A 98 -18.59 16.71 -8.75
CA GLY A 98 -19.75 17.23 -8.03
C GLY A 98 -20.97 16.29 -8.00
N VAL A 99 -20.89 15.12 -8.66
CA VAL A 99 -21.97 14.13 -8.67
C VAL A 99 -21.67 13.03 -7.64
N PRO A 100 -22.49 12.89 -6.58
CA PRO A 100 -22.38 11.79 -5.62
C PRO A 100 -22.53 10.44 -6.30
N SER A 101 -21.76 9.45 -5.86
CA SER A 101 -21.74 8.11 -6.44
C SER A 101 -21.30 7.10 -5.40
N THR A 102 -22.06 6.03 -5.27
CA THR A 102 -21.70 4.89 -4.42
C THR A 102 -20.94 3.86 -5.23
N LEU A 103 -19.82 3.39 -4.69
CA LEU A 103 -19.02 2.32 -5.26
C LEU A 103 -19.12 1.09 -4.36
N ARG A 104 -19.31 -0.08 -4.98
CA ARG A 104 -19.21 -1.38 -4.33
C ARG A 104 -18.05 -2.14 -4.95
N ILE A 105 -17.05 -2.47 -4.15
CA ILE A 105 -15.75 -2.97 -4.60
C ILE A 105 -15.44 -4.26 -3.83
N PRO A 106 -15.29 -5.42 -4.47
CA PRO A 106 -14.74 -6.61 -3.84
C PRO A 106 -13.32 -6.35 -3.36
N LEU A 107 -12.98 -6.81 -2.15
CA LEU A 107 -11.64 -6.62 -1.58
C LEU A 107 -10.54 -7.26 -2.46
N LYS A 108 -10.87 -8.33 -3.19
CA LYS A 108 -9.98 -8.98 -4.16
C LYS A 108 -9.77 -8.17 -5.44
N ALA A 109 -10.68 -7.25 -5.78
CA ALA A 109 -10.52 -6.37 -6.94
C ALA A 109 -9.46 -5.28 -6.71
N ILE A 110 -9.07 -5.03 -5.45
CA ILE A 110 -8.05 -4.03 -5.10
C ILE A 110 -6.68 -4.55 -5.47
N THR A 111 -5.98 -3.78 -6.30
CA THR A 111 -4.64 -4.04 -6.85
C THR A 111 -3.56 -3.21 -6.19
N ALA A 112 -3.90 -2.06 -5.60
CA ALA A 112 -2.96 -1.29 -4.80
C ALA A 112 -3.66 -0.51 -3.67
N PHE A 113 -2.94 -0.33 -2.58
CA PHE A 113 -3.32 0.53 -1.46
C PHE A 113 -2.11 1.36 -1.05
N ALA A 114 -2.29 2.65 -0.81
CA ALA A 114 -1.24 3.48 -0.28
C ALA A 114 -1.76 4.55 0.69
N ASP A 115 -0.91 4.89 1.65
CA ASP A 115 -1.05 6.02 2.55
C ASP A 115 0.18 6.93 2.38
N PRO A 116 0.05 8.05 1.62
CA PRO A 116 1.16 8.95 1.36
C PRO A 116 1.69 9.66 2.60
N TYR A 117 0.85 9.87 3.63
CA TYR A 117 1.25 10.61 4.83
C TYR A 117 2.40 9.91 5.55
N VAL A 118 2.36 8.57 5.60
CA VAL A 118 3.41 7.73 6.20
C VAL A 118 4.25 6.98 5.16
N ARG A 119 4.09 7.31 3.87
CA ARG A 119 4.79 6.64 2.74
C ARG A 119 4.63 5.13 2.75
N HIS A 120 3.44 4.65 3.13
CA HIS A 120 3.13 3.23 3.16
C HIS A 120 2.42 2.83 1.87
N GLY A 121 2.86 1.75 1.22
CA GLY A 121 2.30 1.31 -0.06
C GLY A 121 2.34 -0.21 -0.20
N MET A 122 1.26 -0.77 -0.71
CA MET A 122 1.05 -2.19 -0.94
C MET A 122 0.52 -2.40 -2.36
N ARG A 123 1.00 -3.46 -3.01
CA ARG A 123 0.46 -3.93 -4.29
C ARG A 123 0.05 -5.38 -4.16
N PHE A 124 -1.02 -5.71 -4.87
CA PHE A 124 -1.60 -7.04 -4.86
C PHE A 124 -1.73 -7.56 -6.29
N ARG A 125 -1.59 -8.87 -6.46
CA ARG A 125 -1.79 -9.52 -7.75
C ARG A 125 -3.29 -9.52 -8.08
N SER A 126 -3.60 -9.25 -9.34
CA SER A 126 -4.94 -9.42 -9.88
C SER A 126 -5.09 -10.81 -10.49
N ASP A 127 -6.23 -11.44 -10.23
CA ASP A 127 -6.67 -12.69 -10.85
C ASP A 127 -7.00 -12.55 -12.35
N LEU A 128 -7.25 -11.34 -12.83
CA LEU A 128 -7.53 -11.02 -14.24
C LEU A 128 -6.27 -10.77 -15.08
N GLY A 129 -5.09 -11.03 -14.53
CA GLY A 129 -3.79 -10.79 -15.18
C GLY A 129 -3.33 -9.33 -15.11
N PRO A 130 -2.10 -9.03 -15.56
CA PRO A 130 -1.51 -7.70 -15.47
C PRO A 130 -2.22 -6.69 -16.39
N THR A 131 -2.48 -5.49 -15.87
CA THR A 131 -2.81 -4.32 -16.69
C THR A 131 -1.52 -3.62 -17.12
N ALA A 132 -1.59 -2.73 -18.13
CA ALA A 132 -0.46 -1.91 -18.52
C ALA A 132 0.12 -1.06 -17.36
N ALA A 133 -0.69 -0.77 -16.33
CA ALA A 133 -0.28 -0.05 -15.12
C ALA A 133 0.40 -0.95 -14.05
N ASN A 134 0.23 -2.27 -14.15
CA ASN A 134 0.79 -3.26 -13.21
C ASN A 134 2.04 -3.97 -13.73
N ALA A 135 2.48 -3.65 -14.96
CA ALA A 135 3.61 -4.31 -15.61
C ALA A 135 4.99 -3.79 -15.17
N ALA A 136 5.05 -2.74 -14.35
CA ALA A 136 6.29 -2.19 -13.81
C ALA A 136 6.24 -2.11 -12.28
N PRO A 137 7.28 -2.55 -11.55
CA PRO A 137 7.43 -2.26 -10.13
C PRO A 137 7.88 -0.80 -9.97
N GLU A 138 6.99 0.14 -10.30
CA GLU A 138 7.27 1.56 -10.12
C GLU A 138 6.80 1.94 -8.73
N ALA A 139 7.69 2.38 -7.82
CA ALA A 139 7.30 2.95 -6.54
C ALA A 139 6.16 3.98 -6.75
N PRO A 140 5.20 4.12 -5.83
CA PRO A 140 4.17 5.15 -5.97
C PRO A 140 4.84 6.50 -6.25
N PRO A 141 4.32 7.32 -7.19
CA PRO A 141 4.93 8.60 -7.50
C PRO A 141 4.93 9.41 -6.22
N ALA A 142 6.12 9.64 -5.66
CA ALA A 142 6.29 10.66 -4.64
C ALA A 142 5.93 11.98 -5.33
N PRO A 143 4.94 12.75 -4.85
CA PRO A 143 4.73 14.08 -5.38
C PRO A 143 6.03 14.87 -5.13
N GLU A 144 6.63 15.35 -6.22
CA GLU A 144 7.72 16.31 -6.17
C GLU A 144 7.23 17.51 -5.37
N PRO A 145 7.93 17.95 -4.31
CA PRO A 145 7.56 19.17 -3.62
C PRO A 145 7.78 20.34 -4.60
N GLU A 146 6.68 21.04 -4.91
CA GLU A 146 6.70 22.35 -5.57
C GLU A 146 7.72 23.25 -4.86
N ALA A 147 8.61 23.83 -5.66
CA ALA A 147 9.63 24.76 -5.22
C ALA A 147 9.01 26.08 -4.77
N GLU A 148 9.33 26.52 -3.55
CA GLU A 148 9.22 27.92 -3.12
C GLU A 148 10.43 28.30 -2.23
N PRO A 149 10.78 29.60 -2.18
CA PRO A 149 12.15 30.06 -2.46
C PRO A 149 13.08 30.27 -1.25
N GLU A 150 14.37 30.33 -1.60
CA GLU A 150 15.57 30.56 -0.80
C GLU A 150 15.58 31.90 -0.03
N ALA A 151 15.89 31.88 1.28
CA ALA A 151 16.39 33.02 2.07
C ALA A 151 17.04 32.53 3.41
N PRO A 152 18.00 33.27 4.02
CA PRO A 152 19.31 32.75 4.45
C PRO A 152 19.44 32.37 5.95
N PRO A 153 20.58 31.78 6.39
CA PRO A 153 20.70 31.13 7.69
C PRO A 153 21.12 32.11 8.81
N PRO A 154 20.78 31.80 10.08
CA PRO A 154 21.55 32.29 11.21
C PRO A 154 22.12 31.14 12.09
N GLN A 155 23.45 31.05 12.06
CA GLN A 155 24.42 30.82 13.15
C GLN A 155 24.06 29.99 14.39
N GLU A 156 24.89 28.96 14.64
CA GLU A 156 25.03 28.19 15.87
C GLU A 156 25.52 29.04 17.06
N PRO A 157 25.18 28.63 18.31
CA PRO A 157 26.26 28.15 19.19
C PRO A 157 25.93 26.88 19.99
N GLN A 158 27.01 26.16 20.31
CA GLN A 158 27.16 24.88 21.01
C GLN A 158 26.57 24.84 22.44
N ALA A 159 26.02 23.68 22.84
CA ALA A 159 26.09 23.17 24.23
C ALA A 159 25.77 21.64 24.31
N GLU A 160 26.72 20.92 24.92
CA GLU A 160 26.73 19.61 25.62
C GLU A 160 25.65 18.53 25.45
N ALA A 161 26.14 17.28 25.33
CA ALA A 161 25.43 16.00 25.31
C ALA A 161 24.82 15.61 26.68
N PRO A 162 23.87 14.65 26.71
CA PRO A 162 24.26 13.25 26.84
C PRO A 162 23.46 12.27 25.95
N GLN A 163 24.09 11.17 25.56
CA GLN A 163 23.44 10.02 24.88
C GLN A 163 22.50 9.26 25.82
N PRO A 164 21.44 8.63 25.26
CA PRO A 164 21.38 7.17 25.40
C PRO A 164 21.02 6.42 24.11
N GLU A 165 21.79 5.35 23.90
CA GLU A 165 21.41 4.01 23.44
C GLU A 165 20.84 3.82 22.02
N THR A 166 21.73 3.36 21.13
CA THR A 166 21.37 2.68 19.90
C THR A 166 20.79 1.29 20.21
N PRO A 167 19.65 0.89 19.63
CA PRO A 167 19.26 -0.51 19.64
C PRO A 167 20.25 -1.30 18.78
N GLN A 168 21.01 -2.17 19.44
CA GLN A 168 21.96 -3.07 18.82
C GLN A 168 21.20 -4.15 18.02
N VAL A 169 21.05 -3.94 16.72
CA VAL A 169 20.53 -4.96 15.80
C VAL A 169 21.61 -6.01 15.61
N VAL A 170 21.46 -7.16 16.27
CA VAL A 170 22.27 -8.34 16.05
C VAL A 170 21.87 -8.98 14.71
N SER A 171 22.76 -8.93 13.72
CA SER A 171 22.59 -9.64 12.46
C SER A 171 22.53 -11.16 12.70
N LEU A 172 21.45 -11.79 12.22
CA LEU A 172 21.15 -13.22 12.31
C LEU A 172 22.09 -14.12 11.46
N ASP A 173 23.30 -13.65 11.15
CA ASP A 173 24.31 -14.34 10.35
C ASP A 173 25.36 -15.06 11.20
N ALA A 174 25.43 -14.78 12.51
CA ALA A 174 26.36 -15.43 13.41
C ALA A 174 25.99 -16.87 13.81
N PHE A 175 24.77 -17.34 13.47
CA PHE A 175 24.24 -18.63 13.96
C PHE A 175 24.44 -19.81 12.99
N ARG A 176 24.94 -19.58 11.76
CA ARG A 176 25.09 -20.64 10.74
C ARG A 176 26.46 -21.30 10.68
N ARG A 177 27.39 -20.96 11.58
CA ARG A 177 28.71 -21.60 11.64
C ARG A 177 28.93 -22.30 12.97
N ARG A 178 28.36 -23.50 13.09
CA ARG A 178 28.92 -24.64 13.86
C ARG A 178 28.12 -25.90 13.54
N THR A 179 28.45 -26.52 12.41
CA THR A 179 28.26 -27.97 12.24
C THR A 179 29.18 -28.66 13.26
N PRO A 180 28.71 -29.66 14.04
CA PRO A 180 29.59 -30.41 14.93
C PRO A 180 30.54 -31.28 14.11
N PRO A 181 31.85 -31.31 14.41
CA PRO A 181 32.72 -32.35 13.87
C PRO A 181 32.38 -33.70 14.53
N LYS A 182 32.56 -34.73 13.71
CA LYS A 182 32.32 -36.15 13.97
C LYS A 182 33.62 -36.78 14.49
N GLU A 183 33.47 -37.75 15.40
CA GLU A 183 34.48 -38.61 16.08
C GLU A 183 35.24 -37.99 17.26
#